data_AF-A0A8S0R371-F1
#
_entry.id   AF-A0A8S0R371-F1
#
_cell.length_a   1.000
_cell.length_b   1.000
_cell.length_c   1.000
_cell.angle_alpha   90.00
_cell.angle_beta   90.00
_cell.angle_gamma   90.00
#
_symmetry.space_group_name_H-M   'P 1'
#
loop_
_entity.id
_entity.type
_entity.pdbx_description
1 polymer ?
#
loop_
_entity_poly.entity_id
_entity_poly.type
_entity_poly.pdbx_seq_one_letter_code
_entity_poly.pdbx_strand_id
1 'polypeptide(L)'
;MPLADDKSGAPNNRELYALLHISPEATDEEIRKAYRQWAQIYHPDKYQAPHMKEIATENFQRICEAYEILCDQNKRQIYDIYGMEGLTSGLELGPKLNKVEEIKEELERLRRQKEQEKVLAHVQPSGSILANLSWPQFLEGDGIMRGMAMASEVHSKMSKHNAISLGGNLAVNGNSGGGAASVVLRHQMSSVSSVEFMGSLGLRALIGIQTSRQLSLHSTATMGFAMSLRDGSINLSNTWTRQLSETTNGNIELILGPESSIGVGWQKKEQKSAASGEIKIGTGSFGAVGHYTHRFSSKSHGRIAGRVGSSGLELEVGGGRKISNFTTIRMLYTIGLQGIFWKFELHRGGQKLIVPILLSNHLNPVFASGALVIPASLYFTLKKFIFKPYYLRREKQKFLENLEKTRDQVREARAAAEKAQQLLQNVANRKRNKQLEMGGLVVTKAVYGNRKALTTRNRPEENVDEVASQIIDVTLPLNFLIDESGQLKLHDGVKKSGIMGFCDPCPGEPKQLYVEYTYGGNKYEAIVDDYEEFIMPQERHKI
;
A
#
# COMPACT_ATOMS: atom_id res chain seq x y z
N MET A 1 -20.14 -0.38 5.09
CA MET A 1 -19.52 0.95 5.01
C MET A 1 -18.10 0.81 5.52
N PRO A 2 -17.06 0.98 4.70
CA PRO A 2 -15.72 1.20 5.23
C PRO A 2 -15.64 2.66 5.68
N LEU A 3 -15.20 2.85 6.91
CA LEU A 3 -14.87 4.16 7.48
C LEU A 3 -13.90 4.84 6.51
N ALA A 4 -14.26 6.05 6.10
CA ALA A 4 -13.40 6.89 5.29
C ALA A 4 -12.11 7.14 6.08
N ASP A 5 -10.98 6.86 5.44
CA ASP A 5 -9.68 7.39 5.83
C ASP A 5 -9.80 8.91 5.86
N ASP A 6 -9.98 9.46 7.06
CA ASP A 6 -9.92 10.90 7.30
C ASP A 6 -8.45 11.33 7.23
N LYS A 7 -7.97 11.52 6.00
CA LYS A 7 -6.66 12.12 5.71
C LYS A 7 -6.72 13.64 5.87
N SER A 8 -7.05 14.12 7.07
CA SER A 8 -6.80 15.50 7.47
C SER A 8 -6.19 15.52 8.87
N GLY A 9 -4.87 15.61 8.92
CA GLY A 9 -4.12 15.70 10.16
C GLY A 9 -2.66 15.48 9.84
N ALA A 10 -1.96 16.56 9.46
CA ALA A 10 -0.51 16.56 9.49
C ALA A 10 -0.05 16.00 10.85
N PRO A 11 1.01 15.18 10.92
CA PRO A 11 1.56 14.80 12.22
C PRO A 11 2.15 16.08 12.80
N ASN A 12 1.40 16.77 13.66
CA ASN A 12 1.91 17.98 14.32
C ASN A 12 2.90 17.54 15.40
N ASN A 13 4.09 17.15 14.92
CA ASN A 13 5.28 16.79 15.66
C ASN A 13 5.81 18.03 16.35
N ARG A 14 5.12 18.47 17.41
CA ARG A 14 5.49 19.61 18.27
C ARG A 14 5.77 19.19 19.71
N GLU A 15 6.05 17.91 19.92
CA GLU A 15 6.33 17.33 21.24
C GLU A 15 7.60 17.91 21.88
N LEU A 16 8.66 18.17 21.10
CA LEU A 16 9.88 18.80 21.62
C LEU A 16 9.63 20.24 22.11
N TYR A 17 8.78 21.01 21.42
CA TYR A 17 8.36 22.34 21.87
C TYR A 17 7.51 22.26 23.14
N ALA A 18 6.64 21.26 23.24
CA ALA A 18 5.85 20.98 24.45
C ALA A 18 6.75 20.67 25.65
N LEU A 19 7.80 19.86 25.44
CA LEU A 19 8.73 19.43 26.47
C LEU A 19 9.50 20.59 27.10
N LEU A 20 10.01 21.50 26.26
CA LEU A 20 10.71 22.71 26.72
C LEU A 20 9.77 23.85 27.12
N HIS A 21 8.47 23.70 26.88
CA HIS A 21 7.44 24.71 27.11
C HIS A 21 7.74 26.04 26.40
N ILE A 22 7.88 25.98 25.08
CA ILE A 22 8.19 27.13 24.22
C ILE A 22 7.31 27.15 22.96
N SER A 23 7.22 28.31 22.32
CA SER A 23 6.53 28.46 21.05
C SER A 23 7.29 27.76 19.91
N PRO A 24 6.62 27.19 18.91
CA PRO A 24 7.25 26.79 17.65
C PRO A 24 7.99 27.94 16.95
N GLU A 25 7.60 29.19 17.22
CA GLU A 25 8.23 30.41 16.71
C GLU A 25 9.34 30.96 17.63
N ALA A 26 9.71 30.22 18.69
CA ALA A 26 10.67 30.69 19.68
C ALA A 26 12.06 30.97 19.08
N THR A 27 12.72 32.00 19.61
CA THR A 27 14.09 32.36 19.22
C THR A 27 15.13 31.44 19.87
N ASP A 28 16.34 31.39 19.32
CA ASP A 28 17.42 30.55 19.87
C ASP A 28 17.79 30.93 21.31
N GLU A 29 17.63 32.21 21.67
CA GLU A 29 17.84 32.70 23.04
C GLU A 29 16.79 32.14 24.01
N GLU A 30 15.53 32.10 23.60
CA GLU A 30 14.43 31.51 24.37
C GLU A 30 14.62 30.01 24.53
N ILE A 31 15.03 29.30 23.47
CA ILE A 31 15.35 27.86 23.51
C ILE A 31 16.47 27.59 24.53
N ARG A 32 17.56 28.37 24.49
CA ARG A 32 18.68 28.26 25.46
C ARG A 32 18.27 28.60 26.89
N LYS A 33 17.39 29.58 27.07
CA LYS A 33 16.87 29.96 28.40
C LYS A 33 16.01 28.83 28.97
N ALA A 34 15.07 28.29 28.19
CA ALA A 34 14.21 27.18 28.57
C ALA A 34 15.03 25.93 28.91
N TYR A 35 15.99 25.56 28.05
CA TYR A 35 16.90 24.44 28.32
C TYR A 35 17.62 24.59 29.66
N ARG A 36 18.23 25.74 29.94
CA ARG A 36 18.94 25.98 31.21
C ARG A 36 18.03 25.83 32.43
N GLN A 37 16.80 26.34 32.36
CA GLN A 37 15.82 26.23 33.43
C GLN A 37 15.45 24.77 33.70
N TRP A 38 15.09 24.02 32.66
CA TRP A 38 14.70 22.62 32.78
C TRP A 38 15.88 21.70 33.17
N ALA A 39 17.06 21.92 32.58
CA ALA A 39 18.29 21.20 32.90
C ALA A 39 18.68 21.38 34.38
N GLN A 40 18.53 22.59 34.93
CA GLN A 40 18.83 22.85 36.34
C GLN A 40 17.87 22.10 37.28
N ILE A 41 16.64 21.82 36.85
CA ILE A 41 15.64 21.13 37.68
C ILE A 41 15.86 19.61 37.63
N TYR A 42 16.06 19.06 36.43
CA TYR A 42 16.21 17.62 36.22
C TYR A 42 17.66 17.13 36.32
N HIS A 43 18.62 17.97 36.74
CA HIS A 43 20.00 17.54 36.90
C HIS A 43 20.12 16.39 37.94
N PRO A 44 20.74 15.24 37.59
CA PRO A 44 20.77 14.07 38.46
C PRO A 44 21.47 14.33 39.80
N ASP A 45 22.45 15.24 39.85
CA ASP A 45 23.20 15.56 41.08
C ASP A 45 22.36 16.25 42.16
N LYS A 46 21.19 16.80 41.83
CA LYS A 46 20.31 17.41 42.83
C LYS A 46 19.56 16.39 43.69
N TYR A 47 19.53 15.12 43.27
CA TYR A 47 18.71 14.09 43.89
C TYR A 47 19.58 12.98 44.47
N GLN A 48 19.48 12.77 45.78
CA GLN A 48 20.24 11.76 46.51
C GLN A 48 19.56 10.38 46.50
N ALA A 49 18.22 10.34 46.42
CA ALA A 49 17.47 9.10 46.39
C ALA A 49 17.62 8.39 45.02
N PRO A 50 17.94 7.08 44.97
CA PRO A 50 18.21 6.38 43.71
C PRO A 50 17.06 6.47 42.69
N HIS A 51 15.82 6.23 43.13
CA HIS A 51 14.65 6.27 42.26
C HIS A 51 14.40 7.67 41.65
N MET A 52 14.60 8.74 42.42
CA MET A 52 14.46 10.12 41.92
C MET A 52 15.57 10.49 40.94
N LYS A 53 16.78 9.97 41.19
CA LYS A 53 17.93 10.21 40.32
C LYS A 53 17.76 9.56 38.95
N GLU A 54 17.21 8.35 38.88
CA GLU A 54 16.88 7.67 37.62
C GLU A 54 15.88 8.47 36.79
N ILE A 55 14.77 8.89 37.40
CA ILE A 55 13.72 9.71 36.76
C ILE A 55 14.29 11.05 36.27
N ALA A 56 15.13 11.69 37.08
CA ALA A 56 15.80 12.92 36.72
C ALA A 56 16.73 12.72 35.52
N THR A 57 17.49 11.62 35.49
CA THR A 57 18.40 11.27 34.40
C THR A 57 17.64 11.06 33.08
N GLU A 58 16.54 10.30 33.09
CA GLU A 58 15.71 10.05 31.90
C GLU A 58 15.11 11.35 31.34
N ASN A 59 14.51 12.18 32.20
CA ASN A 59 13.94 13.46 31.77
C ASN A 59 15.01 14.46 31.32
N PHE A 60 16.18 14.47 31.97
CA PHE A 60 17.32 15.30 31.57
C PHE A 60 17.83 14.93 30.17
N GLN A 61 17.93 13.62 29.86
CA GLN A 61 18.27 13.15 28.53
C GLN A 61 17.27 13.65 27.48
N ARG A 62 15.97 13.54 27.75
CA ARG A 62 14.92 14.06 26.84
C ARG A 62 15.03 15.57 26.62
N ILE A 63 15.35 16.32 27.67
CA ILE A 63 15.57 17.78 27.59
C ILE A 63 16.81 18.11 26.75
N CYS A 64 17.91 17.36 26.92
CA CYS A 64 19.11 17.52 26.11
C CYS A 64 18.86 17.21 24.64
N GLU A 65 18.15 16.12 24.33
CA GLU A 65 17.77 15.75 22.97
C GLU A 65 16.89 16.83 22.31
N ALA A 66 15.88 17.32 23.02
CA ALA A 66 15.03 18.41 22.54
C ALA A 66 15.84 19.68 22.25
N TYR A 67 16.78 20.04 23.12
CA TYR A 67 17.66 21.18 22.91
C TYR A 67 18.59 20.99 21.72
N GLU A 68 19.18 19.80 21.55
CA GLU A 68 20.08 19.50 20.43
C GLU A 68 19.37 19.66 19.09
N ILE A 69 18.14 19.15 18.98
CA ILE A 69 17.34 19.21 17.76
C ILE A 69 16.85 20.64 17.50
N LEU A 70 16.34 21.33 18.52
CA LEU A 70 15.73 22.64 18.34
C LEU A 70 16.75 23.79 18.22
N CYS A 71 17.97 23.63 18.75
CA CYS A 71 19.02 24.63 18.65
C CYS A 71 19.73 24.62 17.28
N ASP A 72 19.74 23.48 16.56
CA ASP A 72 20.25 23.41 15.19
C ASP A 72 19.15 23.78 14.20
N GLN A 73 19.36 24.86 13.44
CA GLN A 73 18.39 25.36 12.48
C GLN A 73 17.98 24.32 11.42
N ASN A 74 18.90 23.46 11.00
CA ASN A 74 18.60 22.42 10.00
C ASN A 74 17.78 21.29 10.62
N LYS A 75 18.17 20.81 11.81
CA LYS A 75 17.42 19.76 12.53
C LYS A 75 16.02 20.24 12.92
N ARG A 76 15.90 21.50 13.36
CA ARG A 76 14.63 22.16 13.66
C ARG A 76 13.72 22.21 12.43
N GLN A 77 14.23 22.60 11.26
CA GLN A 77 13.44 22.62 10.03
C GLN A 77 12.98 21.22 9.60
N ILE A 78 13.86 20.21 9.69
CA ILE A 78 13.49 18.82 9.38
C ILE A 78 12.41 18.34 10.35
N TYR A 79 12.56 18.65 11.64
CA TYR A 79 11.59 18.34 12.68
C TYR A 79 10.24 19.05 12.46
N ASP A 80 10.24 20.31 12.05
CA ASP A 80 9.01 21.06 11.79
C ASP A 80 8.21 20.50 10.59
N ILE A 81 8.91 19.99 9.57
CA ILE A 81 8.28 19.48 8.34
C ILE A 81 7.90 17.99 8.47
N TYR A 82 8.80 17.18 9.02
CA TYR A 82 8.71 15.71 9.00
C TYR A 82 8.70 15.09 10.41
N GLY A 83 8.95 15.87 11.46
CA GLY A 83 9.08 15.43 12.84
C GLY A 83 10.23 14.48 13.14
N MET A 84 10.08 13.71 14.21
CA MET A 84 11.09 12.74 14.66
C MET A 84 11.40 11.69 13.58
N GLU A 85 10.41 11.32 12.75
CA GLU A 85 10.61 10.40 11.62
C GLU A 85 11.57 10.97 10.58
N GLY A 86 11.55 12.28 10.35
CA GLY A 86 12.48 12.95 9.42
C GLY A 86 13.92 12.92 9.90
N LEU A 87 14.12 13.08 11.21
CA LEU A 87 15.44 13.04 11.84
C LEU A 87 16.01 11.61 11.88
N THR A 88 15.16 10.61 12.15
CA THR A 88 15.57 9.19 12.19
C THR A 88 15.73 8.58 10.80
N SER A 89 15.04 9.07 9.77
CA SER A 89 15.13 8.58 8.38
C SER A 89 16.37 9.07 7.63
N GLY A 90 17.31 9.76 8.29
CA GLY A 90 18.60 10.15 7.70
C GLY A 90 18.49 11.26 6.64
N LEU A 91 17.50 12.15 6.73
CA LEU A 91 17.36 13.33 5.86
C LEU A 91 18.36 14.46 6.17
N GLU A 92 19.25 14.28 7.16
CA GLU A 92 20.36 15.18 7.43
C GLU A 92 21.37 15.13 6.27
N LEU A 93 21.39 16.18 5.46
CA LEU A 93 22.38 16.44 4.42
C LEU A 93 23.77 16.77 5.04
N GLY A 94 24.43 15.74 5.60
CA GLY A 94 25.87 15.61 5.91
C GLY A 94 26.47 16.49 7.02
N PRO A 95 27.74 16.23 7.45
CA PRO A 95 28.46 14.97 7.53
C PRO A 95 28.88 14.66 8.99
N LYS A 96 28.40 13.55 9.58
CA LYS A 96 29.20 12.53 10.30
C LYS A 96 28.31 11.47 10.96
N LEU A 97 28.32 10.30 10.30
CA LEU A 97 28.53 8.99 10.90
C LEU A 97 27.61 8.56 12.06
N ASN A 98 26.61 7.73 11.75
CA ASN A 98 26.40 6.53 12.57
C ASN A 98 26.31 5.32 11.63
N LYS A 99 27.37 4.49 11.73
CA LYS A 99 27.68 3.27 10.97
C LYS A 99 27.74 3.43 9.44
N VAL A 100 28.94 3.78 8.97
CA VAL A 100 29.35 3.76 7.54
C VAL A 100 28.94 2.45 6.86
N GLU A 101 29.00 1.33 7.57
CA GLU A 101 28.73 0.00 7.03
C GLU A 101 27.23 -0.22 6.78
N GLU A 102 26.36 0.09 7.73
CA GLU A 102 24.89 -0.06 7.58
C GLU A 102 24.33 0.93 6.54
N ILE A 103 24.82 2.17 6.51
CA ILE A 103 24.44 3.18 5.51
C ILE A 103 24.97 2.82 4.13
N LYS A 104 26.22 2.34 4.01
CA LYS A 104 26.74 1.83 2.74
C LYS A 104 25.93 0.63 2.28
N GLU A 105 25.58 -0.28 3.17
CA GLU A 105 24.74 -1.43 2.83
C GLU A 105 23.36 -1.00 2.36
N GLU A 106 22.69 -0.07 3.04
CA GLU A 106 21.36 0.39 2.66
C GLU A 106 21.38 1.23 1.37
N LEU A 107 22.40 2.08 1.20
CA LEU A 107 22.59 2.88 -0.02
C LEU A 107 23.03 1.99 -1.20
N GLU A 108 23.84 0.97 -0.96
CA GLU A 108 24.12 -0.08 -1.94
C GLU A 108 22.87 -0.90 -2.26
N ARG A 109 22.03 -1.24 -1.28
CA ARG A 109 20.74 -1.90 -1.51
C ARG A 109 19.84 -1.01 -2.37
N LEU A 110 19.71 0.28 -2.07
CA LEU A 110 18.93 1.24 -2.86
C LEU A 110 19.52 1.49 -4.25
N ARG A 111 20.85 1.57 -4.39
CA ARG A 111 21.52 1.65 -5.70
C ARG A 111 21.29 0.40 -6.51
N ARG A 112 21.48 -0.79 -5.93
CA ARG A 112 21.19 -2.09 -6.56
C ARG A 112 19.71 -2.17 -6.94
N GLN A 113 18.79 -1.70 -6.11
CA GLN A 113 17.36 -1.65 -6.43
C GLN A 113 17.08 -0.68 -7.59
N LYS A 114 17.60 0.55 -7.57
CA LYS A 114 17.43 1.52 -8.67
C LYS A 114 18.11 1.06 -9.96
N GLU A 115 19.26 0.41 -9.87
CA GLU A 115 19.95 -0.20 -11.01
C GLU A 115 19.15 -1.40 -11.55
N GLN A 116 18.64 -2.26 -10.68
CA GLN A 116 17.74 -3.35 -11.08
C GLN A 116 16.46 -2.81 -11.71
N GLU A 117 15.85 -1.75 -11.17
CA GLU A 117 14.69 -1.08 -11.77
C GLU A 117 15.01 -0.48 -13.13
N LYS A 118 16.18 0.16 -13.28
CA LYS A 118 16.65 0.66 -14.58
C LYS A 118 16.87 -0.49 -15.57
N VAL A 119 17.49 -1.59 -15.14
CA VAL A 119 17.72 -2.77 -15.99
C VAL A 119 16.38 -3.42 -16.37
N LEU A 120 15.45 -3.59 -15.44
CA LEU A 120 14.10 -4.13 -15.66
C LEU A 120 13.21 -3.19 -16.50
N ALA A 121 13.46 -1.88 -16.49
CA ALA A 121 12.80 -0.94 -17.37
C ALA A 121 13.25 -1.10 -18.84
N HIS A 122 14.50 -1.52 -19.07
CA HIS A 122 15.02 -1.81 -20.40
C HIS A 122 14.72 -3.25 -20.85
N VAL A 123 14.65 -4.20 -19.91
CA VAL A 123 14.47 -5.62 -20.15
C VAL A 123 13.17 -6.12 -19.52
N GLN A 124 12.19 -6.46 -20.36
CA GLN A 124 10.88 -6.95 -19.94
C GLN A 124 10.74 -8.44 -20.26
N PRO A 125 11.00 -9.34 -19.29
CA PRO A 125 10.76 -10.76 -19.47
C PRO A 125 9.27 -11.06 -19.35
N SER A 126 8.76 -11.84 -20.29
CA SER A 126 7.42 -12.41 -20.27
C SER A 126 7.50 -13.91 -20.54
N GLY A 127 6.60 -14.67 -19.92
CA GLY A 127 6.62 -16.11 -20.07
C GLY A 127 5.26 -16.74 -19.87
N SER A 128 5.04 -17.89 -20.49
CA SER A 128 3.86 -18.71 -20.28
C SER A 128 4.25 -20.18 -20.15
N ILE A 129 3.66 -20.86 -19.18
CA ILE A 129 3.77 -22.30 -18.98
C ILE A 129 2.36 -22.87 -19.12
N LEU A 130 2.20 -23.87 -19.96
CA LEU A 130 0.96 -24.60 -20.20
C LEU A 130 1.20 -26.06 -19.84
N ALA A 131 0.53 -26.56 -18.79
CA ALA A 131 0.65 -27.95 -18.34
C ALA A 131 -0.69 -28.65 -18.54
N ASN A 132 -0.80 -29.48 -19.59
CA ASN A 132 -2.02 -30.20 -19.92
C ASN A 132 -2.14 -31.45 -19.05
N LEU A 133 -3.19 -31.51 -18.24
CA LEU A 133 -3.52 -32.64 -17.37
C LEU A 133 -4.71 -33.41 -17.92
N SER A 134 -4.75 -34.72 -17.69
CA SER A 134 -5.82 -35.63 -18.12
C SER A 134 -6.25 -36.54 -16.98
N TRP A 135 -7.48 -36.33 -16.49
CA TRP A 135 -8.09 -37.16 -15.45
C TRP A 135 -8.48 -38.56 -15.97
N PRO A 136 -9.10 -38.72 -17.17
CA PRO A 136 -9.39 -40.05 -17.70
C PRO A 136 -8.12 -40.92 -17.83
N GLN A 137 -7.04 -40.33 -18.35
CA GLN A 137 -5.75 -41.04 -18.50
C GLN A 137 -5.18 -41.48 -17.14
N PHE A 138 -5.28 -40.62 -16.12
CA PHE A 138 -4.86 -40.96 -14.77
C PHE A 138 -5.67 -42.13 -14.16
N LEU A 139 -6.98 -42.18 -14.42
CA LEU A 139 -7.84 -43.29 -13.96
C LEU A 139 -7.55 -44.62 -14.67
N GLU A 140 -7.08 -44.57 -15.91
CA GLU A 140 -6.68 -45.74 -16.71
C GLU A 140 -5.30 -46.30 -16.29
N GLY A 141 -4.62 -45.68 -15.32
CA GLY A 141 -3.33 -46.12 -14.78
C GLY A 141 -2.11 -45.46 -15.42
N ASP A 142 -2.32 -44.55 -16.37
CA ASP A 142 -1.27 -43.76 -16.99
C ASP A 142 -0.94 -42.49 -16.17
N GLY A 143 0.12 -41.78 -16.57
CA GLY A 143 0.45 -40.48 -15.98
C GLY A 143 -0.62 -39.41 -16.23
N ILE A 144 -0.86 -38.54 -15.24
CA ILE A 144 -1.82 -37.43 -15.35
C ILE A 144 -1.38 -36.33 -16.35
N MET A 145 -0.09 -36.21 -16.65
CA MET A 145 0.46 -35.22 -17.56
C MET A 145 0.34 -35.69 -19.02
N ARG A 146 -0.48 -35.01 -19.82
CA ARG A 146 -0.59 -35.27 -21.26
C ARG A 146 0.54 -34.59 -22.04
N GLY A 147 0.91 -33.39 -21.61
CA GLY A 147 1.97 -32.62 -22.24
C GLY A 147 2.21 -31.27 -21.57
N MET A 148 3.34 -30.65 -21.88
CA MET A 148 3.73 -29.36 -21.34
C MET A 148 4.27 -28.48 -22.45
N ALA A 149 3.88 -27.21 -22.48
CA ALA A 149 4.47 -26.21 -23.33
C ALA A 149 4.95 -25.03 -22.49
N MET A 150 6.10 -24.46 -22.85
CA MET A 150 6.63 -23.26 -22.25
C MET A 150 6.99 -22.29 -23.38
N ALA A 151 6.65 -21.02 -23.21
CA ALA A 151 7.15 -19.94 -24.05
C ALA A 151 7.74 -18.87 -23.14
N SER A 152 8.93 -18.36 -23.49
CA SER A 152 9.62 -17.29 -22.78
C SER A 152 10.07 -16.27 -23.80
N GLU A 153 9.84 -14.99 -23.54
CA GLU A 153 10.26 -13.90 -24.39
C GLU A 153 10.87 -12.79 -23.53
N VAL A 154 12.03 -12.30 -23.93
CA VAL A 154 12.72 -11.18 -23.32
C VAL A 154 12.76 -10.04 -24.33
N HIS A 155 12.02 -8.98 -24.04
CA HIS A 155 12.07 -7.75 -24.85
C HIS A 155 13.09 -6.79 -24.26
N SER A 156 14.02 -6.30 -25.09
CA SER A 156 15.06 -5.35 -24.69
C SER A 156 15.07 -4.13 -25.62
N LYS A 157 14.99 -2.93 -25.05
CA LYS A 157 15.18 -1.68 -25.80
C LYS A 157 16.66 -1.36 -25.88
N MET A 158 17.25 -1.51 -27.08
CA MET A 158 18.66 -1.22 -27.32
C MET A 158 18.92 0.27 -27.55
N SER A 159 17.99 0.97 -28.20
CA SER A 159 18.06 2.42 -28.43
C SER A 159 16.66 3.02 -28.50
N LYS A 160 16.56 4.35 -28.70
CA LYS A 160 15.25 5.02 -28.92
C LYS A 160 14.50 4.46 -30.13
N HIS A 161 15.21 3.93 -31.13
CA HIS A 161 14.63 3.44 -32.38
C HIS A 161 14.79 1.92 -32.57
N ASN A 162 15.56 1.23 -31.75
CA ASN A 162 15.85 -0.19 -31.90
C ASN A 162 15.40 -0.97 -30.67
N ALA A 163 14.64 -2.02 -30.90
CA ALA A 163 14.31 -3.00 -29.90
C ALA A 163 14.57 -4.41 -30.43
N ILE A 164 15.03 -5.29 -29.55
CA ILE A 164 15.22 -6.70 -29.84
C ILE A 164 14.33 -7.50 -28.91
N SER A 165 13.63 -8.51 -29.43
CA SER A 165 13.04 -9.55 -28.59
C SER A 165 13.63 -10.91 -28.92
N LEU A 166 13.96 -11.63 -27.86
CA LEU A 166 14.48 -12.98 -27.91
C LEU A 166 13.45 -13.88 -27.27
N GLY A 167 12.90 -14.79 -28.06
CA GLY A 167 11.87 -15.73 -27.67
C GLY A 167 12.34 -17.16 -27.78
N GLY A 168 11.79 -18.03 -26.94
CA GLY A 168 11.95 -19.47 -27.02
C GLY A 168 10.64 -20.14 -26.68
N ASN A 169 10.27 -21.16 -27.45
CA ASN A 169 9.18 -22.06 -27.11
C ASN A 169 9.70 -23.49 -27.02
N LEU A 170 9.11 -24.25 -26.12
CA LEU A 170 9.35 -25.67 -25.89
C LEU A 170 8.00 -26.32 -25.73
N ALA A 171 7.78 -27.45 -26.38
CA ALA A 171 6.57 -28.23 -26.21
C ALA A 171 6.93 -29.71 -26.17
N VAL A 172 6.33 -30.43 -25.23
CA VAL A 172 6.45 -31.87 -25.06
C VAL A 172 5.03 -32.43 -24.99
N ASN A 173 4.74 -33.45 -25.78
CA ASN A 173 3.47 -34.15 -25.81
C ASN A 173 3.76 -35.66 -25.91
N GLY A 174 3.42 -36.40 -24.85
CA GLY A 174 3.86 -37.79 -24.68
C GLY A 174 5.39 -37.93 -24.82
N ASN A 175 5.82 -38.80 -25.74
CA ASN A 175 7.24 -39.09 -25.98
C ASN A 175 7.89 -38.16 -27.02
N SER A 176 7.13 -37.24 -27.59
CA SER A 176 7.63 -36.30 -28.61
C SER A 176 7.75 -34.91 -28.03
N GLY A 177 8.85 -34.24 -28.30
CA GLY A 177 9.02 -32.85 -27.94
C GLY A 177 9.89 -32.12 -28.93
N GLY A 178 9.80 -30.80 -28.89
CA GLY A 178 10.71 -29.95 -29.62
C GLY A 178 10.58 -28.51 -29.19
N GLY A 179 11.47 -27.69 -29.72
CA GLY A 179 11.52 -26.27 -29.43
C GLY A 179 11.78 -25.45 -30.67
N ALA A 180 11.54 -24.16 -30.52
CA ALA A 180 12.02 -23.15 -31.43
C ALA A 180 12.55 -21.95 -30.66
N ALA A 181 13.60 -21.34 -31.19
CA ALA A 181 14.10 -20.05 -30.74
C ALA A 181 13.73 -19.02 -31.81
N SER A 182 13.28 -17.84 -31.39
CA SER A 182 12.90 -16.74 -32.26
C SER A 182 13.60 -15.45 -31.86
N VAL A 183 13.99 -14.66 -32.84
CA VAL A 183 14.56 -13.33 -32.67
C VAL A 183 13.72 -12.36 -33.49
N VAL A 184 13.30 -11.25 -32.89
CA VAL A 184 12.65 -10.15 -33.59
C VAL A 184 13.45 -8.88 -33.38
N LEU A 185 13.86 -8.25 -34.47
CA LEU A 185 14.54 -6.96 -34.48
C LEU A 185 13.56 -5.91 -34.99
N ARG A 186 13.11 -5.03 -34.11
CA ARG A 186 12.25 -3.89 -34.45
C ARG A 186 13.09 -2.63 -34.62
N HIS A 187 12.98 -2.02 -35.79
CA HIS A 187 13.54 -0.71 -36.10
C HIS A 187 12.42 0.30 -36.37
N GLN A 188 12.39 1.38 -35.59
CA GLN A 188 11.46 2.47 -35.76
C GLN A 188 12.02 3.47 -36.78
N MET A 189 11.39 3.52 -37.96
CA MET A 189 11.83 4.37 -39.08
C MET A 189 11.35 5.82 -38.93
N SER A 190 10.19 6.01 -38.30
CA SER A 190 9.63 7.33 -38.00
C SER A 190 8.71 7.25 -36.79
N SER A 191 8.10 8.37 -36.40
CA SER A 191 7.07 8.38 -35.34
C SER A 191 5.84 7.52 -35.67
N VAL A 192 5.62 7.19 -36.95
CA VAL A 192 4.42 6.50 -37.44
C VAL A 192 4.72 5.18 -38.17
N SER A 193 5.98 4.82 -38.38
CA SER A 193 6.39 3.63 -39.14
C SER A 193 7.46 2.81 -38.43
N SER A 194 7.31 1.49 -38.44
CA SER A 194 8.30 0.55 -37.92
C SER A 194 8.46 -0.65 -38.85
N VAL A 195 9.66 -1.22 -38.84
CA VAL A 195 10.00 -2.45 -39.56
C VAL A 195 10.50 -3.47 -38.54
N GLU A 196 10.06 -4.71 -38.69
CA GLU A 196 10.41 -5.84 -37.85
C GLU A 196 11.00 -6.94 -38.71
N PHE A 197 12.21 -7.38 -38.36
CA PHE A 197 12.83 -8.56 -38.96
C PHE A 197 12.68 -9.72 -37.98
N MET A 198 12.14 -10.82 -38.46
CA MET A 198 11.85 -12.00 -37.67
C MET A 198 12.70 -13.15 -38.18
N GLY A 199 13.38 -13.85 -37.28
CA GLY A 199 14.05 -15.10 -37.57
C GLY A 199 13.67 -16.12 -36.51
N SER A 200 13.42 -17.36 -36.92
CA SER A 200 13.29 -18.45 -35.95
C SER A 200 13.95 -19.72 -36.45
N LEU A 201 14.40 -20.54 -35.50
CA LEU A 201 15.10 -21.79 -35.69
C LEU A 201 14.41 -22.90 -34.88
N GLY A 202 14.43 -24.14 -35.35
CA GLY A 202 13.81 -25.29 -34.70
C GLY A 202 12.63 -25.86 -35.50
N LEU A 203 11.56 -26.28 -34.82
CA LEU A 203 10.40 -26.96 -35.42
C LEU A 203 9.67 -26.15 -36.52
N ARG A 204 9.73 -24.81 -36.44
CA ARG A 204 9.13 -23.88 -37.40
C ARG A 204 10.14 -22.81 -37.83
N ALA A 205 11.24 -23.23 -38.43
CA ALA A 205 12.26 -22.29 -38.91
C ALA A 205 11.69 -21.38 -40.00
N LEU A 206 11.69 -20.07 -39.76
CA LEU A 206 11.18 -19.07 -40.70
C LEU A 206 12.00 -17.79 -40.64
N ILE A 207 12.03 -17.07 -41.76
CA ILE A 207 12.55 -15.71 -41.85
C ILE A 207 11.45 -14.83 -42.40
N GLY A 208 11.22 -13.67 -41.79
CA GLY A 208 10.20 -12.74 -42.24
C GLY A 208 10.54 -11.30 -41.97
N ILE A 209 9.84 -10.43 -42.69
CA ILE A 209 9.85 -9.00 -42.49
C ILE A 209 8.40 -8.53 -42.32
N GLN A 210 8.16 -7.69 -41.34
CA GLN A 210 6.87 -7.08 -41.07
C GLN A 210 7.02 -5.57 -40.99
N THR A 211 6.22 -4.86 -41.76
CA THR A 211 6.21 -3.40 -41.83
C THR A 211 4.89 -2.91 -41.25
N SER A 212 4.94 -1.96 -40.32
CA SER A 212 3.76 -1.35 -39.74
C SER A 212 3.80 0.15 -39.95
N ARG A 213 2.68 0.73 -40.37
CA ARG A 213 2.54 2.17 -40.58
C ARG A 213 1.18 2.66 -40.12
N GLN A 214 1.18 3.71 -39.32
CA GLN A 214 -0.01 4.48 -39.01
C GLN A 214 -0.39 5.32 -40.24
N LEU A 215 -1.52 5.00 -40.85
CA LEU A 215 -2.03 5.64 -42.07
C LEU A 215 -2.86 6.89 -41.76
N SER A 216 -3.53 6.92 -40.60
CA SER A 216 -4.29 8.08 -40.10
C SER A 216 -4.26 8.11 -38.58
N LEU A 217 -4.86 9.12 -37.95
CA LEU A 217 -4.96 9.21 -36.49
C LEU A 217 -5.62 7.96 -35.86
N HIS A 218 -6.46 7.25 -36.62
CA HIS A 218 -7.26 6.12 -36.16
C HIS A 218 -6.98 4.81 -36.89
N SER A 219 -6.07 4.79 -37.88
CA SER A 219 -5.85 3.59 -38.71
C SER A 219 -4.38 3.22 -38.80
N THR A 220 -4.09 1.94 -38.61
CA THR A 220 -2.75 1.36 -38.77
C THR A 220 -2.84 0.15 -39.69
N ALA A 221 -1.96 0.12 -40.68
CA ALA A 221 -1.79 -1.04 -41.56
C ALA A 221 -0.47 -1.73 -41.26
N THR A 222 -0.47 -3.05 -41.33
CA THR A 222 0.69 -3.89 -41.11
C THR A 222 0.77 -4.91 -42.23
N MET A 223 1.91 -4.98 -42.90
CA MET A 223 2.15 -5.92 -43.98
C MET A 223 3.35 -6.78 -43.64
N GLY A 224 3.17 -8.09 -43.65
CA GLY A 224 4.20 -9.07 -43.33
C GLY A 224 4.46 -10.02 -44.48
N PHE A 225 5.72 -10.40 -44.63
CA PHE A 225 6.18 -11.45 -45.52
C PHE A 225 7.01 -12.41 -44.68
N ALA A 226 6.73 -13.70 -44.75
CA ALA A 226 7.50 -14.74 -44.06
C ALA A 226 7.70 -15.95 -44.96
N MET A 227 8.92 -16.46 -45.00
CA MET A 227 9.29 -17.68 -45.71
C MET A 227 9.66 -18.76 -44.70
N SER A 228 9.03 -19.92 -44.83
CA SER A 228 9.42 -21.12 -44.09
C SER A 228 10.68 -21.72 -44.69
N LEU A 229 11.70 -21.92 -43.86
CA LEU A 229 12.99 -22.47 -44.30
C LEU A 229 12.95 -24.00 -44.49
N ARG A 230 11.88 -24.66 -44.03
CA ARG A 230 11.75 -26.12 -44.07
C ARG A 230 11.19 -26.62 -45.40
N ASP A 231 10.14 -25.98 -45.87
CA ASP A 231 9.37 -26.37 -47.07
C ASP A 231 9.38 -25.30 -48.15
N GLY A 232 10.01 -24.14 -47.90
CA GLY A 232 10.07 -23.02 -48.85
C GLY A 232 8.73 -22.29 -49.03
N SER A 233 7.73 -22.60 -48.20
CA SER A 233 6.42 -21.96 -48.29
C SER A 233 6.49 -20.47 -47.92
N ILE A 234 5.70 -19.66 -48.63
CA ILE A 234 5.67 -18.21 -48.44
C ILE A 234 4.30 -17.82 -47.88
N ASN A 235 4.33 -17.03 -46.81
CA ASN A 235 3.18 -16.42 -46.18
C ASN A 235 3.25 -14.90 -46.30
N LEU A 236 2.26 -14.33 -46.95
CA LEU A 236 2.00 -12.90 -47.02
C LEU A 236 0.85 -12.58 -46.06
N SER A 237 1.04 -11.59 -45.20
CA SER A 237 0.02 -11.14 -44.27
C SER A 237 -0.22 -9.65 -44.44
N ASN A 238 -1.48 -9.24 -44.30
CA ASN A 238 -1.85 -7.84 -44.35
C ASN A 238 -2.99 -7.58 -43.35
N THR A 239 -2.70 -6.78 -42.33
CA THR A 239 -3.59 -6.50 -41.22
C THR A 239 -3.90 -5.02 -41.17
N TRP A 240 -5.19 -4.68 -41.24
CA TRP A 240 -5.70 -3.33 -41.13
C TRP A 240 -6.42 -3.20 -39.81
N THR A 241 -5.97 -2.28 -38.97
CA THR A 241 -6.61 -1.97 -37.70
C THR A 241 -7.15 -0.56 -37.74
N ARG A 242 -8.38 -0.36 -37.27
CA ARG A 242 -9.01 0.95 -37.18
C ARG A 242 -9.71 1.13 -35.85
N GLN A 243 -9.45 2.26 -35.19
CA GLN A 243 -10.25 2.73 -34.08
C GLN A 243 -11.59 3.26 -34.62
N LEU A 244 -12.67 2.56 -34.30
CA LEU A 244 -14.04 2.88 -34.73
C LEU A 244 -14.73 3.85 -33.76
N SER A 245 -14.36 3.80 -32.48
CA SER A 245 -14.77 4.74 -31.43
C SER A 245 -13.70 4.80 -30.34
N GLU A 246 -13.86 5.67 -29.34
CA GLU A 246 -12.94 5.76 -28.19
C GLU A 246 -12.73 4.42 -27.46
N THR A 247 -13.74 3.55 -27.51
CA THR A 247 -13.75 2.26 -26.80
C THR A 247 -13.70 1.05 -27.72
N THR A 248 -13.77 1.23 -29.04
CA THR A 248 -13.94 0.12 -30.01
C THR A 248 -12.91 0.18 -31.12
N ASN A 249 -12.21 -0.94 -31.32
CA ASN A 249 -11.27 -1.16 -32.41
C ASN A 249 -11.77 -2.30 -33.29
N GLY A 250 -11.68 -2.12 -34.60
CA GLY A 250 -11.88 -3.17 -35.59
C GLY A 250 -10.57 -3.57 -36.23
N ASN A 251 -10.47 -4.82 -36.66
CA ASN A 251 -9.35 -5.32 -37.43
C ASN A 251 -9.82 -6.22 -38.58
N ILE A 252 -9.12 -6.13 -39.71
CA ILE A 252 -9.25 -7.05 -40.83
C ILE A 252 -7.85 -7.62 -41.07
N GLU A 253 -7.74 -8.94 -41.15
CA GLU A 253 -6.49 -9.63 -41.39
C GLU A 253 -6.65 -10.50 -42.64
N LEU A 254 -5.72 -10.37 -43.58
CA LEU A 254 -5.60 -11.21 -44.75
C LEU A 254 -4.29 -11.98 -44.66
N ILE A 255 -4.35 -13.30 -44.74
CA ILE A 255 -3.19 -14.19 -44.80
C ILE A 255 -3.27 -14.93 -46.13
N LEU A 256 -2.21 -14.87 -46.93
CA LEU A 256 -2.07 -15.52 -48.23
C LEU A 256 -0.87 -16.46 -48.15
N GLY A 257 -1.08 -17.73 -48.46
CA GLY A 257 -0.08 -18.78 -48.33
C GLY A 257 -0.73 -20.17 -48.43
N PRO A 258 -0.06 -21.24 -47.94
CA PRO A 258 -0.61 -22.59 -47.94
C PRO A 258 -1.98 -22.69 -47.25
N GLU A 259 -2.17 -21.94 -46.16
CA GLU A 259 -3.45 -21.78 -45.47
C GLU A 259 -3.93 -20.33 -45.58
N SER A 260 -4.43 -19.96 -46.76
CA SER A 260 -4.95 -18.62 -47.00
C SER A 260 -6.23 -18.39 -46.19
N SER A 261 -6.35 -17.24 -45.55
CA SER A 261 -7.52 -16.87 -44.74
C SER A 261 -7.76 -15.37 -44.67
N ILE A 262 -9.02 -15.01 -44.47
CA ILE A 262 -9.47 -13.66 -44.12
C ILE A 262 -10.15 -13.69 -42.76
N GLY A 263 -9.72 -12.80 -41.88
CA GLY A 263 -10.26 -12.58 -40.55
C GLY A 263 -10.85 -11.19 -40.43
N VAL A 264 -12.02 -11.07 -39.81
CA VAL A 264 -12.61 -9.80 -39.42
C VAL A 264 -12.92 -9.86 -37.94
N GLY A 265 -12.34 -8.94 -37.19
CA GLY A 265 -12.48 -8.86 -35.74
C GLY A 265 -12.85 -7.47 -35.25
N TRP A 266 -13.40 -7.44 -34.04
CA TRP A 266 -13.64 -6.23 -33.29
C TRP A 266 -13.39 -6.47 -31.81
N GLN A 267 -12.97 -5.42 -31.12
CA GLN A 267 -12.76 -5.40 -29.69
C GLN A 267 -13.31 -4.10 -29.11
N LYS A 268 -14.21 -4.22 -28.15
CA LYS A 268 -14.75 -3.11 -27.35
C LYS A 268 -14.29 -3.24 -25.90
N LYS A 269 -13.74 -2.17 -25.34
CA LYS A 269 -13.25 -2.14 -23.96
C LYS A 269 -13.82 -0.91 -23.23
N GLU A 270 -14.70 -1.17 -22.27
CA GLU A 270 -15.29 -0.17 -21.38
C GLU A 270 -14.69 -0.28 -19.97
N GLN A 271 -15.09 0.59 -19.03
CA GLN A 271 -14.61 0.52 -17.65
C GLN A 271 -14.99 -0.79 -16.94
N LYS A 272 -16.24 -1.24 -17.11
CA LYS A 272 -16.79 -2.43 -16.44
C LYS A 272 -16.90 -3.65 -17.35
N SER A 273 -16.97 -3.47 -18.67
CA SER A 273 -17.17 -4.58 -19.61
C SER A 273 -16.08 -4.59 -20.68
N ALA A 274 -15.78 -5.75 -21.22
CA ALA A 274 -14.96 -5.90 -22.42
C ALA A 274 -15.56 -7.00 -23.29
N ALA A 275 -15.74 -6.71 -24.56
CA ALA A 275 -16.28 -7.65 -25.53
C ALA A 275 -15.36 -7.71 -26.75
N SER A 276 -15.21 -8.87 -27.35
CA SER A 276 -14.54 -9.02 -28.64
C SER A 276 -15.18 -10.13 -29.44
N GLY A 277 -15.19 -9.98 -30.75
CA GLY A 277 -15.64 -10.99 -31.69
C GLY A 277 -14.70 -11.07 -32.88
N GLU A 278 -14.50 -12.26 -33.40
CA GLU A 278 -13.69 -12.50 -34.59
C GLU A 278 -14.34 -13.58 -35.43
N ILE A 279 -14.40 -13.35 -36.74
CA ILE A 279 -14.83 -14.33 -37.74
C ILE A 279 -13.65 -14.54 -38.67
N LYS A 280 -13.22 -15.79 -38.81
CA LYS A 280 -12.13 -16.19 -39.69
C LYS A 280 -12.64 -17.21 -40.70
N ILE A 281 -12.39 -16.95 -41.97
CA ILE A 281 -12.74 -17.82 -43.10
C ILE A 281 -11.47 -18.04 -43.90
N GLY A 282 -11.07 -19.29 -44.06
CA GLY A 282 -9.91 -19.68 -44.84
C GLY A 282 -10.20 -20.87 -45.74
N THR A 283 -9.21 -21.20 -46.55
CA THR A 283 -9.32 -22.27 -47.56
C THR A 283 -9.57 -23.65 -46.96
N GLY A 284 -9.11 -23.89 -45.73
CA GLY A 284 -9.28 -25.17 -45.02
C GLY A 284 -10.02 -25.07 -43.68
N SER A 285 -10.39 -23.87 -43.22
CA SER A 285 -11.10 -23.70 -41.96
C SER A 285 -11.96 -22.45 -41.93
N PHE A 286 -13.10 -22.54 -41.25
CA PHE A 286 -13.91 -21.38 -40.87
C PHE A 286 -14.20 -21.44 -39.38
N GLY A 287 -14.37 -20.28 -38.76
CA GLY A 287 -14.81 -20.20 -37.37
C GLY A 287 -15.12 -18.78 -36.91
N ALA A 288 -15.93 -18.68 -35.88
CA ALA A 288 -16.25 -17.48 -35.17
C ALA A 288 -15.91 -17.66 -33.68
N VAL A 289 -15.30 -16.64 -33.08
CA VAL A 289 -14.94 -16.59 -31.67
C VAL A 289 -15.57 -15.35 -31.06
N GLY A 290 -16.19 -15.51 -29.89
CA GLY A 290 -16.72 -14.42 -29.08
C GLY A 290 -16.14 -14.47 -27.67
N HIS A 291 -15.83 -13.31 -27.12
CA HIS A 291 -15.41 -13.16 -25.73
C HIS A 291 -16.16 -12.00 -25.08
N TYR A 292 -16.63 -12.22 -23.86
CA TYR A 292 -17.25 -11.21 -23.02
C TYR A 292 -16.69 -11.31 -21.61
N THR A 293 -16.24 -10.19 -21.06
CA THR A 293 -15.72 -10.09 -19.69
C THR A 293 -16.45 -8.98 -18.97
N HIS A 294 -16.95 -9.26 -17.77
CA HIS A 294 -17.63 -8.28 -16.93
C HIS A 294 -16.93 -8.16 -15.58
N ARG A 295 -16.56 -6.93 -15.19
CA ARG A 295 -15.92 -6.62 -13.90
C ARG A 295 -16.99 -6.27 -12.88
N PHE A 296 -17.12 -7.11 -11.86
CA PHE A 296 -18.02 -6.87 -10.73
C PHE A 296 -17.40 -5.96 -9.66
N SER A 297 -16.07 -5.90 -9.60
CA SER A 297 -15.30 -5.12 -8.63
C SER A 297 -13.89 -4.82 -9.19
N SER A 298 -13.14 -3.92 -8.56
CA SER A 298 -11.71 -3.70 -8.85
C SER A 298 -10.86 -4.97 -8.73
N LYS A 299 -11.34 -5.96 -7.95
CA LYS A 299 -10.65 -7.25 -7.76
C LYS A 299 -11.28 -8.44 -8.47
N SER A 300 -12.54 -8.40 -8.93
CA SER A 300 -13.24 -9.61 -9.40
C SER A 300 -13.91 -9.39 -10.75
N HIS A 301 -13.77 -10.36 -11.65
CA HIS A 301 -14.37 -10.33 -12.99
C HIS A 301 -14.87 -11.72 -13.42
N GLY A 302 -15.95 -11.74 -14.19
CA GLY A 302 -16.46 -12.92 -14.89
C GLY A 302 -16.07 -12.89 -16.37
N ARG A 303 -15.95 -14.05 -16.98
CA ARG A 303 -15.62 -14.24 -18.40
C ARG A 303 -16.51 -15.32 -19.00
N ILE A 304 -17.04 -15.04 -20.18
CA ILE A 304 -17.74 -15.98 -21.04
C ILE A 304 -17.06 -15.91 -22.41
N ALA A 305 -16.80 -17.05 -23.01
CA ALA A 305 -16.22 -17.14 -24.33
C ALA A 305 -16.85 -18.30 -25.10
N GLY A 306 -17.04 -18.13 -26.40
CA GLY A 306 -17.56 -19.15 -27.29
C GLY A 306 -16.71 -19.23 -28.55
N ARG A 307 -16.54 -20.44 -29.07
CA ARG A 307 -15.91 -20.71 -30.36
C ARG A 307 -16.80 -21.68 -31.13
N VAL A 308 -17.09 -21.33 -32.38
CA VAL A 308 -17.91 -22.14 -33.29
C VAL A 308 -17.20 -22.19 -34.63
N GLY A 309 -16.93 -23.37 -35.17
CA GLY A 309 -16.37 -23.48 -36.50
C GLY A 309 -16.02 -24.91 -36.89
N SER A 310 -15.38 -25.03 -38.05
CA SER A 310 -14.77 -26.27 -38.55
C SER A 310 -13.84 -26.96 -37.54
N SER A 311 -13.16 -26.19 -36.69
CA SER A 311 -12.25 -26.70 -35.65
C SER A 311 -12.94 -27.13 -34.35
N GLY A 312 -14.24 -26.87 -34.22
CA GLY A 312 -15.06 -27.35 -33.11
C GLY A 312 -16.04 -26.33 -32.54
N LEU A 313 -16.88 -26.82 -31.63
CA LEU A 313 -17.81 -26.04 -30.82
C LEU A 313 -17.32 -26.07 -29.36
N GLU A 314 -17.05 -24.90 -28.79
CA GLU A 314 -16.58 -24.74 -27.40
C GLU A 314 -17.26 -23.55 -26.72
N LEU A 315 -17.62 -23.73 -25.45
CA LEU A 315 -18.13 -22.71 -24.55
C LEU A 315 -17.25 -22.69 -23.29
N GLU A 316 -16.66 -21.55 -22.97
CA GLU A 316 -15.85 -21.32 -21.78
C GLU A 316 -16.58 -20.32 -20.86
N VAL A 317 -16.80 -20.69 -19.60
CA VAL A 317 -17.43 -19.85 -18.58
C VAL A 317 -16.58 -19.87 -17.33
N GLY A 318 -16.32 -18.71 -16.74
CA GLY A 318 -15.65 -18.67 -15.46
C GLY A 318 -15.36 -17.27 -14.97
N GLY A 319 -14.36 -17.14 -14.11
CA GLY A 319 -14.05 -15.87 -13.48
C GLY A 319 -12.67 -15.83 -12.88
N GLY A 320 -12.23 -14.63 -12.57
CA GLY A 320 -10.95 -14.38 -11.94
C GLY A 320 -11.04 -13.38 -10.80
N ARG A 321 -10.03 -13.47 -9.93
CA ARG A 321 -9.83 -12.53 -8.85
C ARG A 321 -8.37 -12.08 -8.78
N LYS A 322 -8.19 -10.78 -8.64
CA LYS A 322 -6.93 -10.13 -8.33
C LYS A 322 -6.64 -10.30 -6.84
N ILE A 323 -5.55 -11.01 -6.53
CA ILE A 323 -5.11 -11.32 -5.16
C ILE A 323 -4.16 -10.23 -4.66
N SER A 324 -3.23 -9.80 -5.53
CA SER A 324 -2.27 -8.73 -5.26
C SER A 324 -2.20 -7.79 -6.46
N ASN A 325 -1.38 -6.73 -6.38
CA ASN A 325 -1.18 -5.79 -7.49
C ASN A 325 -0.66 -6.49 -8.76
N PHE A 326 0.07 -7.59 -8.62
CA PHE A 326 0.73 -8.32 -9.69
C PHE A 326 0.17 -9.72 -9.94
N THR A 327 -0.70 -10.24 -9.06
CA THR A 327 -1.21 -11.62 -9.13
C THR A 327 -2.70 -11.68 -9.36
N THR A 328 -3.12 -12.37 -10.42
CA THR A 328 -4.53 -12.71 -10.68
C THR A 328 -4.67 -14.20 -10.89
N ILE A 329 -5.63 -14.80 -10.19
CA ILE A 329 -6.02 -16.20 -10.41
C ILE A 329 -7.33 -16.22 -11.19
N ARG A 330 -7.46 -17.17 -12.11
CA ARG A 330 -8.68 -17.42 -12.88
C ARG A 330 -8.99 -18.90 -12.86
N MET A 331 -10.28 -19.18 -12.82
CA MET A 331 -10.82 -20.51 -12.98
C MET A 331 -11.88 -20.48 -14.07
N LEU A 332 -11.65 -21.25 -15.12
CA LEU A 332 -12.46 -21.31 -16.32
C LEU A 332 -12.93 -22.74 -16.55
N TYR A 333 -14.19 -22.87 -16.93
CA TYR A 333 -14.85 -24.13 -17.24
C TYR A 333 -15.14 -24.18 -18.73
N THR A 334 -14.55 -25.13 -19.45
CA THR A 334 -14.71 -25.25 -20.90
C THR A 334 -15.47 -26.52 -21.25
N ILE A 335 -16.54 -26.39 -22.03
CA ILE A 335 -17.34 -27.47 -22.56
C ILE A 335 -17.23 -27.40 -24.07
N GLY A 336 -16.75 -28.46 -24.72
CA GLY A 336 -16.73 -28.51 -26.17
C GLY A 336 -16.62 -29.92 -26.72
N LEU A 337 -16.58 -30.04 -28.04
CA LEU A 337 -16.51 -31.35 -28.71
C LEU A 337 -15.28 -32.17 -28.32
N GLN A 338 -14.19 -31.49 -27.93
CA GLN A 338 -12.96 -32.14 -27.45
C GLN A 338 -13.06 -32.63 -26.00
N GLY A 339 -14.15 -32.34 -25.29
CA GLY A 339 -14.40 -32.76 -23.93
C GLY A 339 -14.70 -31.61 -22.97
N ILE A 340 -14.63 -31.95 -21.69
CA ILE A 340 -14.92 -31.04 -20.57
C ILE A 340 -13.62 -30.75 -19.83
N PHE A 341 -13.29 -29.47 -19.65
CA PHE A 341 -12.03 -29.04 -19.06
C PHE A 341 -12.23 -28.08 -17.89
N TRP A 342 -11.38 -28.24 -16.87
CA TRP A 342 -11.09 -27.22 -15.87
C TRP A 342 -9.79 -26.53 -16.22
N LYS A 343 -9.85 -25.23 -16.50
CA LYS A 343 -8.66 -24.45 -16.81
C LYS A 343 -8.34 -23.44 -15.71
N PHE A 344 -7.28 -23.75 -14.97
CA PHE A 344 -6.70 -22.86 -13.98
C PHE A 344 -5.68 -21.93 -14.64
N GLU A 345 -5.79 -20.62 -14.41
CA GLU A 345 -4.78 -19.65 -14.87
C GLU A 345 -4.26 -18.82 -13.70
N LEU A 346 -2.95 -18.82 -13.50
CA LEU A 346 -2.23 -17.92 -12.61
C LEU A 346 -1.44 -16.93 -13.45
N HIS A 347 -1.78 -15.64 -13.35
CA HIS A 347 -1.00 -14.57 -13.95
C HIS A 347 -0.25 -13.84 -12.84
N ARG A 348 1.09 -13.80 -12.90
CA ARG A 348 1.94 -13.11 -11.94
C ARG A 348 2.97 -12.26 -12.68
N GLY A 349 2.81 -10.93 -12.66
CA GLY A 349 3.68 -10.02 -13.42
C GLY A 349 3.64 -10.34 -14.92
N GLY A 350 4.81 -10.54 -15.52
CA GLY A 350 4.96 -10.96 -16.92
C GLY A 350 4.78 -12.47 -17.17
N GLN A 351 4.54 -13.28 -16.13
CA GLN A 351 4.47 -14.74 -16.23
C GLN A 351 3.04 -15.25 -16.12
N LYS A 352 2.71 -16.29 -16.91
CA LYS A 352 1.40 -16.94 -16.94
C LYS A 352 1.57 -18.46 -16.78
N LEU A 353 0.86 -19.07 -15.85
CA LEU A 353 0.75 -20.52 -15.73
C LEU A 353 -0.69 -20.91 -16.06
N ILE A 354 -0.88 -21.80 -17.04
CA ILE A 354 -2.17 -22.28 -17.51
C ILE A 354 -2.18 -23.79 -17.35
N VAL A 355 -3.12 -24.31 -16.57
CA VAL A 355 -3.25 -25.75 -16.31
C VAL A 355 -4.67 -26.18 -16.70
N PRO A 356 -4.89 -26.59 -17.96
CA PRO A 356 -6.13 -27.23 -18.35
C PRO A 356 -6.11 -28.70 -17.92
N ILE A 357 -7.16 -29.10 -17.22
CA ILE A 357 -7.41 -30.45 -16.72
C ILE A 357 -8.59 -31.00 -17.50
N LEU A 358 -8.33 -31.96 -18.38
CA LEU A 358 -9.36 -32.72 -19.07
C LEU A 358 -10.05 -33.63 -18.06
N LEU A 359 -11.36 -33.45 -17.88
CA LEU A 359 -12.17 -34.25 -16.97
C LEU A 359 -12.86 -35.41 -17.66
N SER A 360 -13.29 -35.20 -18.91
CA SER A 360 -13.96 -36.22 -19.71
C SER A 360 -13.77 -35.94 -21.19
N ASN A 361 -13.50 -36.98 -21.97
CA ASN A 361 -13.43 -36.93 -23.45
C ASN A 361 -14.82 -36.86 -24.09
N HIS A 362 -15.87 -37.24 -23.35
CA HIS A 362 -17.24 -37.27 -23.84
C HIS A 362 -18.07 -36.16 -23.23
N LEU A 363 -18.87 -35.51 -24.09
CA LEU A 363 -19.87 -34.53 -23.68
C LEU A 363 -21.08 -35.24 -23.05
N ASN A 364 -20.99 -35.51 -21.75
CA ASN A 364 -22.13 -35.95 -20.96
C ASN A 364 -22.72 -34.73 -20.19
N PRO A 365 -23.97 -34.31 -20.45
CA PRO A 365 -24.56 -33.13 -19.83
C PRO A 365 -24.71 -33.26 -18.30
N VAL A 366 -24.91 -34.47 -17.78
CA VAL A 366 -25.00 -34.73 -16.33
C VAL A 366 -23.62 -34.51 -15.69
N PHE A 367 -22.57 -35.07 -16.30
CA PHE A 367 -21.21 -34.85 -15.83
C PHE A 367 -20.81 -33.37 -15.97
N ALA A 368 -21.19 -32.72 -17.07
CA ALA A 368 -20.86 -31.32 -17.33
C ALA A 368 -21.51 -30.36 -16.33
N SER A 369 -22.76 -30.62 -15.93
CA SER A 369 -23.43 -29.82 -14.90
C SER A 369 -22.84 -30.07 -13.51
N GLY A 370 -22.55 -31.33 -13.16
CA GLY A 370 -21.87 -31.69 -11.91
C GLY A 370 -20.48 -31.04 -11.77
N ALA A 371 -19.67 -31.08 -12.84
CA ALA A 371 -18.33 -30.49 -12.87
C ALA A 371 -18.32 -28.96 -12.73
N LEU A 372 -19.43 -28.29 -13.02
CA LEU A 372 -19.59 -26.85 -12.78
C LEU A 372 -20.08 -26.56 -11.35
N VAL A 373 -21.09 -27.29 -10.88
CA VAL A 373 -21.80 -27.00 -9.62
C VAL A 373 -20.99 -27.42 -8.40
N ILE A 374 -20.34 -28.59 -8.42
CA ILE A 374 -19.67 -29.14 -7.24
C ILE A 374 -18.54 -28.23 -6.73
N PRO A 375 -17.58 -27.77 -7.57
CA PRO A 375 -16.49 -26.90 -7.09
C PRO A 375 -16.99 -25.53 -6.66
N ALA A 376 -18.01 -25.00 -7.35
CA ALA A 376 -18.62 -23.73 -6.98
C ALA A 376 -19.27 -23.82 -5.59
N SER A 377 -20.10 -24.85 -5.35
CA SER A 377 -20.71 -25.11 -4.05
C SER A 377 -19.66 -25.36 -2.96
N LEU A 378 -18.60 -26.12 -3.26
CA LEU A 378 -17.49 -26.35 -2.33
C LEU A 378 -16.78 -25.04 -1.96
N TYR A 379 -16.49 -24.17 -2.94
CA TYR A 379 -15.90 -22.87 -2.68
C TYR A 379 -16.79 -22.00 -1.78
N PHE A 380 -18.09 -21.93 -2.05
CA PHE A 380 -19.02 -21.12 -1.27
C PHE A 380 -19.18 -21.65 0.17
N THR A 381 -19.24 -22.96 0.35
CA THR A 381 -19.31 -23.60 1.67
C THR A 381 -18.04 -23.35 2.48
N LEU A 382 -16.85 -23.63 1.91
CA LEU A 382 -15.56 -23.36 2.56
C LEU A 382 -15.40 -21.88 2.92
N LYS A 383 -15.77 -20.97 2.01
CA LYS A 383 -15.70 -19.53 2.25
C LYS A 383 -16.61 -19.08 3.39
N LYS A 384 -17.85 -19.56 3.43
CA LYS A 384 -18.85 -19.15 4.42
C LYS A 384 -18.57 -19.73 5.80
N PHE A 385 -18.18 -21.00 5.87
CA PHE A 385 -18.07 -21.73 7.14
C PHE A 385 -16.65 -21.87 7.69
N ILE A 386 -15.60 -21.77 6.86
CA ILE A 386 -14.21 -21.92 7.33
C ILE A 386 -13.46 -20.59 7.26
N PHE A 387 -13.34 -19.99 6.07
CA PHE A 387 -12.49 -18.82 5.89
C PHE A 387 -13.04 -17.57 6.57
N LYS A 388 -14.32 -17.25 6.39
CA LYS A 388 -14.94 -16.06 7.00
C LYS A 388 -14.81 -16.04 8.53
N PRO A 389 -15.17 -17.09 9.30
CA PRO A 389 -15.00 -17.07 10.75
C PRO A 389 -13.52 -17.01 11.17
N TYR A 390 -12.61 -17.66 10.43
CA TYR A 390 -11.17 -17.58 10.72
C TYR A 390 -10.62 -16.16 10.59
N TYR A 391 -10.94 -15.45 9.50
CA TYR A 391 -10.48 -14.07 9.30
C TYR A 391 -11.04 -13.12 10.36
N LEU A 392 -12.33 -13.24 10.69
CA LEU A 392 -12.96 -12.43 11.73
C LEU A 392 -12.34 -12.67 13.12
N ARG A 393 -12.00 -13.92 13.45
CA ARG A 393 -11.27 -14.25 14.69
C ARG A 393 -9.89 -13.60 14.73
N ARG A 394 -9.16 -13.64 13.62
CA ARG A 394 -7.82 -13.03 13.52
C ARG A 394 -7.86 -11.51 13.62
N GLU A 395 -8.86 -10.86 13.01
CA GLU A 395 -9.06 -9.41 13.16
C GLU A 395 -9.40 -9.05 14.60
N LYS A 396 -10.28 -9.83 15.26
CA LYS A 396 -10.61 -9.64 16.67
C LYS A 396 -9.38 -9.78 17.57
N GLN A 397 -8.52 -10.78 17.34
CA GLN A 397 -7.28 -10.95 18.09
C GLN A 397 -6.34 -9.76 17.92
N LYS A 398 -6.10 -9.30 16.69
CA LYS A 398 -5.28 -8.10 16.42
C LYS A 398 -5.84 -6.86 17.10
N PHE A 399 -7.16 -6.70 17.12
CA PHE A 399 -7.82 -5.60 17.79
C PHE A 399 -7.58 -5.66 19.31
N LEU A 400 -7.71 -6.84 19.93
CA LEU A 400 -7.44 -7.05 21.35
C LEU A 400 -5.96 -6.80 21.69
N GLU A 401 -5.03 -7.32 20.89
CA GLU A 401 -3.58 -7.08 21.05
C GLU A 401 -3.25 -5.58 20.96
N ASN A 402 -3.88 -4.84 20.05
CA ASN A 402 -3.69 -3.40 19.94
C ASN A 402 -4.26 -2.66 21.16
N LEU A 403 -5.43 -3.06 21.68
CA LEU A 403 -6.00 -2.48 22.90
C LEU A 403 -5.11 -2.71 24.12
N GLU A 404 -4.56 -3.93 24.28
CA GLU A 404 -3.62 -4.25 25.37
C GLU A 404 -2.37 -3.37 25.28
N LYS A 405 -1.76 -3.26 24.09
CA LYS A 405 -0.61 -2.37 23.87
C LYS A 405 -0.91 -0.92 24.20
N THR A 406 -2.04 -0.38 23.74
CA THR A 406 -2.43 1.00 24.06
C THR A 406 -2.65 1.18 25.56
N ARG A 407 -3.25 0.22 26.25
CA ARG A 407 -3.46 0.27 27.70
C ARG A 407 -2.13 0.30 28.47
N ASP A 408 -1.18 -0.55 28.09
CA ASP A 408 0.14 -0.59 28.72
C ASP A 408 0.91 0.71 28.48
N GLN A 409 0.87 1.24 27.26
CA GLN A 409 1.46 2.55 26.92
C GLN A 409 0.89 3.69 27.77
N VAL A 410 -0.43 3.76 27.93
CA VAL A 410 -1.07 4.79 28.77
C VAL A 410 -0.65 4.65 30.24
N ARG A 411 -0.53 3.42 30.75
CA ARG A 411 -0.11 3.15 32.12
C ARG A 411 1.34 3.58 32.38
N GLU A 412 2.25 3.27 31.46
CA GLU A 412 3.65 3.70 31.51
C GLU A 412 3.77 5.22 31.42
N ALA A 413 3.06 5.85 30.48
CA ALA A 413 3.06 7.30 30.32
C ALA A 413 2.52 8.03 31.55
N ARG A 414 1.46 7.51 32.18
CA ARG A 414 0.90 8.06 33.42
C ARG A 414 1.88 7.95 34.58
N ALA A 415 2.53 6.79 34.74
CA ALA A 415 3.55 6.61 35.77
C ALA A 415 4.75 7.55 35.56
N ALA A 416 5.18 7.76 34.32
CA ALA A 416 6.24 8.71 33.98
C ALA A 416 5.84 10.16 34.29
N ALA A 417 4.60 10.56 34.00
CA ALA A 417 4.08 11.89 34.33
C ALA A 417 4.02 12.12 35.84
N GLU A 418 3.49 11.16 36.62
CA GLU A 418 3.44 11.25 38.08
C GLU A 418 4.84 11.38 38.70
N LYS A 419 5.80 10.59 38.21
CA LYS A 419 7.22 10.68 38.58
C LYS A 419 7.82 12.06 38.26
N ALA A 420 7.53 12.64 37.09
CA ALA A 420 7.98 13.98 36.73
C ALA A 420 7.34 15.06 37.63
N GLN A 421 6.06 14.92 37.98
CA GLN A 421 5.36 15.82 38.91
C GLN A 421 6.01 15.83 40.31
N GLN A 422 6.43 14.66 40.81
CA GLN A 422 7.12 14.56 42.10
C GLN A 422 8.42 15.37 42.15
N LEU A 423 9.20 15.38 41.06
CA LEU A 423 10.43 16.18 40.97
C LEU A 423 10.14 17.68 40.94
N LEU A 424 9.03 18.08 40.33
CA LEU A 424 8.60 19.48 40.24
C LEU A 424 7.98 20.01 41.53
N GLN A 425 7.45 19.14 42.40
CA GLN A 425 6.66 19.49 43.58
C GLN A 425 7.29 20.60 44.43
N ASN A 426 8.57 20.48 44.76
CA ASN A 426 9.25 21.42 45.64
C ASN A 426 9.37 22.81 45.00
N VAL A 427 9.68 22.87 43.71
CA VAL A 427 9.85 24.14 42.98
C VAL A 427 8.48 24.77 42.70
N ALA A 428 7.50 23.97 42.30
CA ALA A 428 6.12 24.38 42.07
C ALA A 428 5.49 24.98 43.33
N ASN A 429 5.65 24.31 44.49
CA ASN A 429 5.11 24.80 45.76
C ASN A 429 5.76 26.13 46.18
N ARG A 430 7.08 26.29 45.99
CA ARG A 430 7.78 27.56 46.27
C ARG A 430 7.28 28.69 45.37
N LYS A 431 7.16 28.46 44.06
CA LYS A 431 6.60 29.43 43.11
C LYS A 431 5.17 29.82 43.47
N ARG A 432 4.33 28.81 43.75
CA ARG A 432 2.93 28.99 44.13
C ARG A 432 2.79 29.85 45.38
N ASN A 433 3.56 29.56 46.43
CA ASN A 433 3.51 30.32 47.68
C ASN A 433 3.96 31.77 47.48
N LYS A 434 5.02 32.00 46.68
CA LYS A 434 5.46 33.35 46.32
C LYS A 434 4.39 34.14 45.57
N GLN A 435 3.71 33.50 44.61
CA GLN A 435 2.59 34.13 43.90
C GLN A 435 1.42 34.43 44.84
N LEU A 436 1.11 33.52 45.77
CA LEU A 436 0.06 33.71 46.77
C LEU A 436 0.34 34.90 47.70
N GLU A 437 1.59 35.06 48.16
CA GLU A 437 2.02 36.22 48.97
C GLU A 437 1.92 37.55 48.21
N MET A 438 2.17 37.54 46.90
CA MET A 438 2.07 38.72 46.04
C MET A 438 0.64 38.97 45.51
N GLY A 439 -0.35 38.16 45.87
CA GLY A 439 -1.70 38.22 45.31
C GLY A 439 -1.78 37.91 43.81
N GLY A 440 -0.76 37.24 43.27
CA GLY A 440 -0.60 36.86 41.87
C GLY A 440 -1.41 35.63 41.47
N LEU A 441 -1.03 35.02 40.35
CA LEU A 441 -1.75 33.89 39.75
C LEU A 441 -1.44 32.59 40.50
N VAL A 442 -2.49 31.90 40.96
CA VAL A 442 -2.37 30.58 41.61
C VAL A 442 -3.42 29.63 41.02
N VAL A 443 -2.98 28.51 40.45
CA VAL A 443 -3.88 27.47 39.95
C VAL A 443 -4.32 26.60 41.13
N THR A 444 -5.63 26.58 41.40
CA THR A 444 -6.20 25.81 42.51
C THR A 444 -6.46 24.37 42.12
N LYS A 445 -6.84 24.13 40.87
CA LYS A 445 -7.19 22.80 40.37
C LYS A 445 -7.10 22.76 38.85
N ALA A 446 -6.41 21.77 38.30
CA ALA A 446 -6.32 21.59 36.85
C ALA A 446 -6.31 20.13 36.46
N VAL A 447 -7.09 19.80 35.43
CA VAL A 447 -7.41 18.43 35.08
C VAL A 447 -7.44 18.28 33.57
N TYR A 448 -6.73 17.29 33.05
CA TYR A 448 -6.58 17.02 31.61
C TYR A 448 -7.08 15.62 31.27
N GLY A 449 -7.87 15.47 30.21
CA GLY A 449 -8.36 14.16 29.80
C GLY A 449 -9.55 14.20 28.86
N ASN A 450 -10.27 13.07 28.76
CA ASN A 450 -11.40 12.91 27.84
C ASN A 450 -12.50 13.97 28.10
N ARG A 451 -12.97 14.62 27.03
CA ARG A 451 -14.04 15.63 27.07
C ARG A 451 -15.30 15.16 27.82
N LYS A 452 -15.77 13.94 27.58
CA LYS A 452 -16.99 13.37 28.21
C LYS A 452 -16.79 13.10 29.70
N ALA A 453 -15.60 12.61 30.06
CA ALA A 453 -15.23 12.35 31.44
C ALA A 453 -15.18 13.65 32.26
N LEU A 454 -14.66 14.73 31.66
CA LEU A 454 -14.64 16.07 32.27
C LEU A 454 -16.04 16.67 32.48
N THR A 455 -16.97 16.46 31.55
CA THR A 455 -18.36 16.98 31.68
C THR A 455 -19.17 16.23 32.75
N THR A 456 -18.88 14.94 32.96
CA THR A 456 -19.61 14.07 33.90
C THR A 456 -19.20 14.30 35.36
N ARG A 457 -18.08 15.02 35.60
CA ARG A 457 -17.55 15.33 36.94
C ARG A 457 -18.55 16.04 37.88
N ASN A 458 -19.54 16.74 37.32
CA ASN A 458 -20.58 17.43 38.08
C ASN A 458 -21.77 16.54 38.47
N ARG A 459 -21.76 15.24 38.13
CA ARG A 459 -22.81 14.27 38.52
C ARG A 459 -22.21 13.20 39.44
N PRO A 460 -22.74 13.02 40.66
CA PRO A 460 -22.33 11.93 41.52
C PRO A 460 -23.08 10.66 41.09
N GLU A 461 -22.48 9.73 40.34
CA GLU A 461 -22.91 8.31 40.32
C GLU A 461 -21.93 7.32 39.63
N GLU A 462 -21.61 6.28 40.41
CA GLU A 462 -21.41 4.84 40.10
C GLU A 462 -20.23 4.25 39.30
N ASN A 463 -19.38 4.97 38.57
CA ASN A 463 -18.17 4.34 37.97
C ASN A 463 -16.91 5.20 38.09
N VAL A 464 -16.40 5.31 39.32
CA VAL A 464 -15.22 6.14 39.64
C VAL A 464 -13.93 5.57 39.01
N ASP A 465 -13.78 4.24 38.92
CA ASP A 465 -12.50 3.62 38.52
C ASP A 465 -12.17 3.75 37.02
N GLU A 466 -13.15 3.60 36.11
CA GLU A 466 -12.92 3.77 34.66
C GLU A 466 -12.80 5.25 34.27
N VAL A 467 -13.60 6.14 34.86
CA VAL A 467 -13.61 7.57 34.53
C VAL A 467 -12.37 8.29 35.10
N ALA A 468 -11.86 7.88 36.27
CA ALA A 468 -10.59 8.38 36.81
C ALA A 468 -9.36 7.92 36.01
N SER A 469 -9.48 6.85 35.22
CA SER A 469 -8.40 6.37 34.37
C SER A 469 -8.16 7.27 33.15
N GLN A 470 -9.22 7.91 32.62
CA GLN A 470 -9.20 8.75 31.42
C GLN A 470 -8.86 10.23 31.70
N ILE A 471 -8.46 10.53 32.93
CA ILE A 471 -8.18 11.88 33.41
C ILE A 471 -6.87 11.86 34.22
N ILE A 472 -6.07 12.91 34.07
CA ILE A 472 -4.87 13.19 34.88
C ILE A 472 -4.96 14.57 35.55
N ASP A 473 -4.53 14.64 36.81
CA ASP A 473 -4.36 15.91 37.53
C ASP A 473 -3.05 16.56 37.09
N VAL A 474 -3.13 17.82 36.67
CA VAL A 474 -2.00 18.60 36.14
C VAL A 474 -1.84 19.94 36.88
N THR A 475 -2.42 20.06 38.07
CA THR A 475 -2.40 21.27 38.92
C THR A 475 -0.98 21.70 39.26
N LEU A 476 -0.12 20.74 39.59
CA LEU A 476 1.26 20.99 39.99
C LEU A 476 2.13 21.44 38.80
N PRO A 477 2.15 20.73 37.65
CA PRO A 477 2.80 21.21 36.43
C PRO A 477 2.38 22.63 36.04
N LEU A 478 1.08 22.95 36.05
CA LEU A 478 0.63 24.29 35.68
C LEU A 478 1.15 25.36 36.64
N ASN A 479 1.10 25.14 37.95
CA ASN A 479 1.67 26.09 38.92
C ASN A 479 3.18 26.29 38.73
N PHE A 480 3.90 25.27 38.27
CA PHE A 480 5.32 25.38 37.95
C PHE A 480 5.58 26.26 36.72
N LEU A 481 4.71 26.19 35.70
CA LEU A 481 4.81 26.93 34.44
C LEU A 481 4.43 28.41 34.55
N ILE A 482 3.92 28.86 35.70
CA ILE A 482 3.67 30.29 35.93
C ILE A 482 5.02 31.03 35.97
N ASP A 483 5.11 32.07 35.16
CA ASP A 483 6.27 32.95 35.08
C ASP A 483 6.37 33.87 36.31
N GLU A 484 7.53 34.49 36.49
CA GLU A 484 7.76 35.42 37.61
C GLU A 484 6.82 36.64 37.57
N SER A 485 6.34 37.01 36.38
CA SER A 485 5.35 38.07 36.15
C SER A 485 3.92 37.69 36.56
N GLY A 486 3.66 36.43 36.93
CA GLY A 486 2.33 35.94 37.28
C GLY A 486 1.43 35.65 36.08
N GLN A 487 2.02 35.35 34.91
CA GLN A 487 1.29 34.91 33.71
C GLN A 487 1.66 33.45 33.37
N LEU A 488 0.74 32.75 32.72
CA LEU A 488 0.97 31.43 32.14
C LEU A 488 0.49 31.43 30.70
N LYS A 489 1.31 30.89 29.79
CA LYS A 489 1.01 30.79 28.37
C LYS A 489 1.27 29.37 27.85
N LEU A 490 0.21 28.66 27.47
CA LEU A 490 0.29 27.44 26.66
C LEU A 490 0.20 27.82 25.18
N HIS A 491 1.12 27.33 24.37
CA HIS A 491 1.28 27.75 22.97
C HIS A 491 0.34 27.02 22.01
N ASP A 492 -0.09 27.73 20.96
CA ASP A 492 -0.96 27.19 19.91
C ASP A 492 -0.30 26.06 19.10
N GLY A 493 -1.10 25.05 18.78
CA GLY A 493 -0.68 23.87 18.03
C GLY A 493 0.29 22.95 18.78
N VAL A 494 0.65 23.26 20.03
CA VAL A 494 1.50 22.39 20.87
C VAL A 494 0.59 21.49 21.70
N LYS A 495 0.75 20.17 21.56
CA LYS A 495 -0.08 19.19 22.26
C LYS A 495 0.17 19.27 23.77
N LYS A 496 -0.88 19.47 24.58
CA LYS A 496 -0.74 19.61 26.04
C LYS A 496 -0.22 18.34 26.70
N SER A 497 -0.49 17.15 26.14
CA SER A 497 0.07 15.89 26.66
C SER A 497 1.60 15.79 26.56
N GLY A 498 2.24 16.62 25.72
CA GLY A 498 3.70 16.66 25.57
C GLY A 498 4.40 17.54 26.62
N ILE A 499 3.64 18.27 27.44
CA ILE A 499 4.18 19.10 28.51
C ILE A 499 4.73 18.21 29.62
N MET A 500 5.86 18.57 30.20
CA MET A 500 6.43 17.85 31.35
C MET A 500 5.43 17.70 32.50
N GLY A 501 5.20 16.47 32.94
CA GLY A 501 4.21 16.14 33.98
C GLY A 501 2.78 15.96 33.47
N PHE A 502 2.54 16.08 32.16
CA PHE A 502 1.30 15.64 31.51
C PHE A 502 1.50 14.25 30.88
N CYS A 503 0.40 13.55 30.61
CA CYS A 503 0.38 12.39 29.72
C CYS A 503 -0.93 12.39 28.93
N ASP A 504 -1.03 11.56 27.89
CA ASP A 504 -2.28 11.34 27.15
C ASP A 504 -3.06 10.18 27.81
N PRO A 505 -4.12 10.43 28.60
CA PRO A 505 -4.86 9.37 29.29
C PRO A 505 -5.86 8.64 28.38
N CYS A 506 -6.11 9.14 27.15
CA CYS A 506 -7.05 8.56 26.20
C CYS A 506 -6.58 8.80 24.74
N PRO A 507 -5.60 8.00 24.27
CA PRO A 507 -5.10 8.12 22.90
C PRO A 507 -6.20 7.91 21.85
N GLY A 508 -6.25 8.78 20.84
CA GLY A 508 -7.25 8.74 19.78
C GLY A 508 -8.61 9.36 20.13
N GLU A 509 -8.84 9.74 21.39
CA GLU A 509 -10.04 10.47 21.80
C GLU A 509 -9.76 11.96 22.02
N PRO A 510 -10.77 12.84 21.84
CA PRO A 510 -10.63 14.27 22.04
C PRO A 510 -10.43 14.61 23.52
N LYS A 511 -9.40 15.42 23.79
CA LYS A 511 -8.98 15.82 25.13
C LYS A 511 -9.18 17.31 25.37
N GLN A 512 -9.44 17.66 26.62
CA GLN A 512 -9.55 19.04 27.08
C GLN A 512 -8.76 19.23 28.38
N LEU A 513 -8.33 20.46 28.61
CA LEU A 513 -7.77 20.93 29.86
C LEU A 513 -8.79 21.82 30.57
N TYR A 514 -9.13 21.44 31.78
CA TYR A 514 -9.96 22.20 32.71
C TYR A 514 -9.09 22.86 33.77
N VAL A 515 -9.25 24.15 34.02
CA VAL A 515 -8.44 24.89 35.00
C VAL A 515 -9.29 25.83 35.85
N GLU A 516 -9.13 25.73 37.16
CA GLU A 516 -9.60 26.70 38.16
C GLU A 516 -8.38 27.42 38.74
N TYR A 517 -8.45 28.74 38.86
CA TYR A 517 -7.36 29.55 39.40
C TYR A 517 -7.85 30.80 40.13
N THR A 518 -6.97 31.37 40.96
CA THR A 518 -7.20 32.64 41.66
C THR A 518 -6.19 33.68 41.22
N TYR A 519 -6.65 34.92 41.03
CA TYR A 519 -5.80 36.07 40.71
C TYR A 519 -6.38 37.33 41.35
N GLY A 520 -5.58 38.08 42.12
CA GLY A 520 -6.04 39.28 42.82
C GLY A 520 -7.24 39.03 43.75
N GLY A 521 -7.30 37.85 44.39
CA GLY A 521 -8.39 37.43 45.29
C GLY A 521 -9.68 36.96 44.61
N ASN A 522 -9.80 37.09 43.28
CA ASN A 522 -10.96 36.60 42.53
C ASN A 522 -10.74 35.18 42.00
N LYS A 523 -11.83 34.42 41.81
CA LYS A 523 -11.81 33.06 41.24
C LYS A 523 -12.11 33.09 39.74
N TYR A 524 -11.47 32.19 39.01
CA TYR A 524 -11.58 32.06 37.57
C TYR A 524 -11.64 30.57 37.16
N GLU A 525 -12.34 30.28 36.07
CA GLU A 525 -12.53 28.94 35.49
C GLU A 525 -12.43 28.98 33.96
N ALA A 526 -11.75 27.99 33.37
CA ALA A 526 -11.60 27.87 31.92
C ALA A 526 -11.52 26.41 31.46
N ILE A 527 -12.02 26.15 30.25
CA ILE A 527 -11.90 24.88 29.51
C ILE A 527 -11.24 25.18 28.18
N VAL A 528 -10.24 24.38 27.81
CA VAL A 528 -9.43 24.57 26.60
C VAL A 528 -9.24 23.23 25.89
N ASP A 529 -9.32 23.22 24.56
CA ASP A 529 -9.03 22.03 23.75
C ASP A 529 -7.54 21.70 23.71
N ASP A 530 -7.15 20.46 23.38
CA ASP A 530 -5.77 19.94 23.49
C ASP A 530 -4.69 20.83 22.81
N TYR A 531 -4.98 21.38 21.63
CA TYR A 531 -4.00 22.16 20.83
C TYR A 531 -4.17 23.67 20.91
N GLU A 532 -5.24 24.17 21.52
CA GLU A 532 -5.58 25.60 21.53
C GLU A 532 -4.64 26.39 22.46
N GLU A 533 -4.29 27.62 22.07
CA GLU A 533 -3.55 28.57 22.90
C GLU A 533 -4.31 28.86 24.20
N PHE A 534 -3.59 28.92 25.33
CA PHE A 534 -4.19 29.27 26.61
C PHE A 534 -3.34 30.25 27.39
N ILE A 535 -3.90 31.42 27.68
CA ILE A 535 -3.22 32.46 28.44
C ILE A 535 -4.03 32.76 29.70
N MET A 536 -3.35 32.83 30.84
CA MET A 536 -3.93 33.24 32.13
C MET A 536 -3.04 34.29 32.81
N PRO A 537 -3.64 35.27 33.52
CA PRO A 537 -5.07 35.48 33.76
C PRO A 537 -5.79 36.20 32.60
N GLN A 538 -7.08 35.91 32.39
CA GLN A 538 -7.96 36.66 31.47
C GLN A 538 -9.31 36.97 32.14
N GLU A 539 -9.88 38.15 31.88
CA GLU A 539 -11.16 38.57 32.49
C GLU A 539 -12.33 37.67 32.11
N ARG A 540 -12.34 37.14 30.88
CA ARG A 540 -13.39 36.24 30.39
C ARG A 540 -13.54 34.94 31.18
N HIS A 541 -12.55 34.57 31.99
CA HIS A 541 -12.58 33.38 32.84
C HIS A 541 -13.14 33.68 34.24
N LYS A 542 -13.45 34.93 34.58
CA LYS A 542 -13.87 35.31 35.94
C LYS A 542 -15.24 34.70 36.27
N ILE A 543 -15.34 34.09 37.46
CA ILE A 543 -16.58 33.51 37.99
C ILE A 543 -17.41 34.59 38.69
#